data_AF-A0A0D3D641-F1
#
_entry.id   AF-A0A0D3D641-F1
#
_cell.length_a   1.000
_cell.length_b   1.000
_cell.length_c   1.000
_cell.angle_alpha   90.00
_cell.angle_beta   90.00
_cell.angle_gamma   90.00
#
_symmetry.space_group_name_H-M   'P 1'
#
loop_
_entity.id
_entity.type
_entity.pdbx_description
1 polymer ?
#
loop_
_entity_poly.entity_id
_entity_poly.type
_entity_poly.pdbx_seq_one_letter_code
_entity_poly.pdbx_strand_id
1 'polypeptide(L)'
;MTDPDVWEYPEEFKPERFLPSSRSYQEDEMKEEVLKYIPFRSGRRGCPGSNLAYLSVETAIGVMVQCFDWKIEGDEVNMEEARGTLTLTMAHPLKCTPLLRDLNLLPAICRFPVCASYTMSIYACHLLFMATWKE
;
A
#
# COMPACT_ATOMS: atom_id res chain seq x y z
N MET A 1 14.03 -8.00 7.92
CA MET A 1 14.40 -7.81 6.51
C MET A 1 15.71 -7.04 6.34
N THR A 2 16.32 -6.57 7.44
CA THR A 2 17.59 -5.83 7.41
C THR A 2 18.83 -6.70 7.63
N ASP A 3 18.66 -8.03 7.66
CA ASP A 3 19.75 -8.98 7.90
C ASP A 3 20.61 -9.11 6.62
N PRO A 4 21.89 -8.69 6.65
CA PRO A 4 22.76 -8.72 5.48
C PRO A 4 23.16 -10.14 5.05
N ASP A 5 23.04 -11.14 5.94
CA ASP A 5 23.33 -12.53 5.60
C ASP A 5 22.18 -13.17 4.79
N VAL A 6 20.99 -12.55 4.84
CA VAL A 6 19.76 -13.06 4.22
C VAL A 6 19.35 -12.23 3.00
N TRP A 7 19.61 -10.92 2.99
CA TRP A 7 19.15 -9.99 1.97
C TRP A 7 20.30 -9.23 1.31
N GLU A 8 20.37 -9.27 -0.03
CA GLU A 8 21.28 -8.43 -0.81
C GLU A 8 20.82 -6.97 -0.77
N TYR A 9 21.71 -6.03 -0.42
CA TYR A 9 21.38 -4.62 -0.20
C TYR A 9 20.14 -4.44 0.71
N PRO A 10 20.24 -4.78 2.00
CA PRO A 10 19.10 -4.81 2.92
C PRO A 10 18.53 -3.42 3.24
N GLU A 11 19.34 -2.37 3.13
CA GLU A 11 18.95 -0.98 3.41
C GLU A 11 18.32 -0.28 2.19
N GLU A 12 18.41 -0.87 1.00
CA GLU A 12 17.86 -0.29 -0.22
C GLU A 12 16.41 -0.75 -0.48
N PHE A 13 15.54 0.20 -0.82
CA PHE A 13 14.18 -0.10 -1.27
C PHE A 13 14.20 -0.67 -2.70
N LYS A 14 14.14 -2.00 -2.81
CA LYS A 14 14.19 -2.75 -4.08
C LYS A 14 12.98 -3.69 -4.20
N PRO A 15 11.81 -3.22 -4.68
CA PRO A 15 10.61 -4.05 -4.79
C PRO A 15 10.76 -5.22 -5.77
N GLU A 16 11.68 -5.12 -6.74
CA GLU A 16 11.93 -6.12 -7.78
C GLU A 16 12.35 -7.48 -7.21
N ARG A 17 12.93 -7.50 -6.00
CA ARG A 17 13.36 -8.74 -5.33
C ARG A 17 12.22 -9.72 -5.02
N PHE A 18 10.98 -9.24 -5.03
CA PHE A 18 9.80 -10.06 -4.79
C PHE A 18 9.09 -10.51 -6.07
N LEU A 19 9.59 -10.11 -7.24
CA LEU A 19 8.99 -10.48 -8.51
C LEU A 19 9.28 -11.95 -8.85
N PRO A 20 8.39 -12.65 -9.57
CA PRO A 20 8.62 -14.05 -9.94
C PRO A 20 9.92 -14.26 -10.76
N SER A 21 10.35 -13.25 -11.52
CA SER A 21 11.57 -13.30 -12.34
C SER A 21 12.87 -13.27 -11.53
N SER A 22 12.83 -12.82 -10.28
CA SER A 22 13.98 -12.83 -9.37
C SER A 22 14.02 -14.09 -8.48
N ARG A 23 12.99 -14.95 -8.55
CA ARG A 23 12.91 -16.19 -7.79
C ARG A 23 13.51 -17.34 -8.59
N SER A 24 14.30 -18.19 -7.94
CA SER A 24 14.66 -19.48 -8.51
C SER A 24 13.40 -20.37 -8.56
N TYR A 25 13.20 -21.09 -9.68
CA TYR A 25 12.03 -21.96 -9.87
C TYR A 25 12.10 -23.28 -9.07
N GLN A 26 12.99 -23.38 -8.08
CA GLN A 26 13.10 -24.57 -7.25
C GLN A 26 12.13 -24.47 -6.06
N GLU A 27 11.23 -25.46 -5.93
CA GLU A 27 10.14 -25.45 -4.94
C GLU A 27 10.61 -25.34 -3.48
N ASP A 28 11.81 -25.82 -3.16
CA ASP A 28 12.38 -25.77 -1.81
C ASP A 28 12.95 -24.39 -1.46
N GLU A 29 13.56 -23.68 -2.42
CA GLU A 29 14.01 -22.30 -2.26
C GLU A 29 12.81 -21.34 -2.14
N MET A 30 11.71 -21.63 -2.83
CA MET A 30 10.48 -20.82 -2.75
C MET A 30 9.83 -20.84 -1.35
N LYS A 31 9.87 -21.97 -0.65
CA LYS A 31 9.39 -22.08 0.75
C LYS A 31 10.31 -21.33 1.70
N GLU A 32 11.61 -21.40 1.47
CA GLU A 32 12.62 -20.72 2.31
C GLU A 32 12.56 -19.20 2.13
N GLU A 33 12.37 -18.71 0.89
CA GLU A 33 12.14 -17.28 0.61
C GLU A 33 10.90 -16.72 1.32
N VAL A 34 9.80 -17.47 1.37
CA VAL A 34 8.57 -17.05 2.09
C VAL A 34 8.84 -16.93 3.59
N LEU A 35 9.77 -17.70 4.15
CA LEU A 35 10.15 -17.60 5.56
C LEU A 35 11.12 -16.45 5.84
N LYS A 36 11.85 -15.93 4.83
CA LYS A 36 12.72 -14.75 4.98
C LYS A 36 11.93 -13.46 5.24
N TYR A 37 10.64 -13.42 4.88
CA TYR A 37 9.77 -12.25 5.01
C TYR A 37 8.41 -12.59 5.62
N ILE A 38 8.20 -12.22 6.89
CA ILE A 38 6.97 -12.56 7.64
C ILE A 38 6.37 -11.31 8.34
N PRO A 39 5.83 -10.34 7.60
CA PRO A 39 5.34 -9.07 8.16
C PRO A 39 4.13 -9.25 9.09
N PHE A 40 3.31 -10.29 8.85
CA PHE A 40 2.10 -10.57 9.62
C PHE A 40 2.26 -11.72 10.61
N ARG A 41 3.50 -12.18 10.87
CA ARG A 41 3.82 -13.41 11.63
C ARG A 41 3.21 -14.66 10.96
N SER A 42 3.66 -15.85 11.34
CA SER A 42 3.16 -17.14 10.82
C SER A 42 2.74 -18.08 11.96
N GLY A 43 2.00 -19.14 11.63
CA GLY A 43 1.50 -20.16 12.58
C GLY A 43 0.26 -19.74 13.37
N ARG A 44 0.03 -20.36 14.54
CA ARG A 44 -1.19 -20.17 15.37
C ARG A 44 -1.41 -18.74 15.87
N ARG A 45 -0.41 -17.87 15.77
CA ARG A 45 -0.44 -16.47 16.20
C ARG A 45 -0.21 -15.50 15.02
N GLY A 46 -0.35 -15.97 13.78
CA GLY A 46 -0.37 -15.10 12.62
C GLY A 46 -1.51 -14.10 12.68
N CYS A 47 -1.33 -12.92 12.10
CA CYS A 47 -2.35 -11.89 12.07
C CYS A 47 -3.55 -12.38 11.24
N PRO A 48 -4.76 -12.48 11.82
CA PRO A 48 -5.95 -12.90 11.06
C PRO A 48 -6.37 -11.85 10.01
N GLY A 49 -5.87 -10.62 10.14
CA GLY A 49 -6.13 -9.52 9.20
C GLY A 49 -5.13 -9.40 8.06
N SER A 50 -4.21 -10.35 7.86
CA SER A 50 -3.16 -10.25 6.82
C SER A 50 -3.73 -10.00 5.42
N ASN A 51 -4.74 -10.77 5.03
CA ASN A 51 -5.34 -10.66 3.69
C ASN A 51 -6.07 -9.32 3.51
N LEU A 52 -6.75 -8.84 4.56
CA LEU A 52 -7.40 -7.54 4.52
C LEU A 52 -6.36 -6.42 4.37
N ALA A 53 -5.27 -6.50 5.14
CA ALA A 53 -4.20 -5.51 5.07
C ALA A 53 -3.56 -5.46 3.67
N TYR A 54 -3.29 -6.60 3.04
CA TYR A 54 -2.78 -6.65 1.66
C TYR A 54 -3.75 -5.96 0.69
N LEU A 55 -5.03 -6.36 0.70
CA LEU A 55 -6.03 -5.77 -0.20
C LEU A 55 -6.19 -4.27 0.02
N SER A 56 -6.20 -3.81 1.27
CA SER A 56 -6.31 -2.39 1.61
C SER A 56 -5.10 -1.58 1.13
N VAL A 57 -3.88 -2.07 1.39
CA VAL A 57 -2.64 -1.38 1.00
C VAL A 57 -2.46 -1.38 -0.51
N GLU A 58 -2.66 -2.52 -1.17
CA GLU A 58 -2.56 -2.64 -2.63
C GLU A 58 -3.56 -1.73 -3.35
N THR A 59 -4.81 -1.70 -2.88
CA THR A 59 -5.85 -0.83 -3.46
C THR A 59 -5.49 0.65 -3.25
N ALA A 60 -5.07 1.03 -2.04
CA ALA A 60 -4.69 2.41 -1.76
C ALA A 60 -3.53 2.86 -2.65
N ILE A 61 -2.45 2.07 -2.73
CA ILE A 61 -1.29 2.38 -3.58
C ILE A 61 -1.69 2.41 -5.05
N GLY A 62 -2.49 1.44 -5.51
CA GLY A 62 -2.97 1.39 -6.89
C GLY A 62 -3.71 2.66 -7.29
N VAL A 63 -4.66 3.12 -6.46
CA VAL A 63 -5.39 4.37 -6.72
C VAL A 63 -4.47 5.59 -6.67
N MET A 64 -3.57 5.65 -5.69
CA MET A 64 -2.61 6.76 -5.52
C MET A 64 -1.69 6.92 -6.73
N VAL A 65 -1.19 5.82 -7.29
CA VAL A 65 -0.26 5.82 -8.44
C VAL A 65 -1.01 6.03 -9.77
N GLN A 66 -2.26 5.56 -9.87
CA GLN A 66 -3.06 5.73 -11.08
C GLN A 66 -3.54 7.18 -11.24
N CYS A 67 -4.12 7.75 -10.18
CA CYS A 67 -4.85 9.02 -10.27
C CYS A 67 -4.00 10.27 -10.03
N PHE A 68 -2.85 10.13 -9.34
CA PHE A 68 -2.09 11.29 -8.87
C PHE A 68 -0.60 11.20 -9.21
N ASP A 69 -0.03 12.34 -9.56
CA ASP A 69 1.40 12.61 -9.52
C ASP A 69 1.74 13.27 -8.18
N TRP A 70 2.86 12.91 -7.57
CA TRP A 70 3.20 13.34 -6.22
C TRP A 70 4.34 14.34 -6.25
N LYS A 71 4.08 15.56 -5.76
CA LYS A 71 5.10 16.61 -5.63
C LYS A 71 5.55 16.72 -4.17
N ILE A 72 6.85 16.65 -3.93
CA ILE A 72 7.46 16.87 -2.61
C ILE A 72 8.06 18.28 -2.54
N GLU A 73 8.13 18.83 -1.33
CA GLU A 73 8.88 20.06 -1.05
C GLU A 73 10.34 19.70 -0.77
N GLY A 74 11.25 20.10 -1.66
CA GLY A 74 12.68 19.75 -1.60
C GLY A 74 13.04 18.55 -2.47
N ASP A 75 14.29 18.10 -2.36
CA ASP A 75 14.85 17.06 -3.24
C ASP A 75 14.77 15.64 -2.62
N GLU A 76 14.70 15.54 -1.29
CA GLU A 76 14.75 14.24 -0.58
C GLU A 76 13.79 14.21 0.62
N VAL A 77 13.16 13.04 0.83
CA VAL A 77 12.28 12.78 1.97
C VAL A 77 13.12 12.18 3.10
N ASN A 78 13.06 12.77 4.30
CA ASN A 78 13.68 12.18 5.47
C ASN A 78 12.89 10.94 5.95
N MET A 79 13.52 9.77 5.86
CA MET A 79 12.95 8.47 6.22
C MET A 79 13.36 7.98 7.62
N GLU A 80 13.89 8.85 8.49
CA GLU A 80 14.24 8.51 9.87
C GLU A 80 13.01 7.98 10.63
N GLU A 81 13.21 6.90 11.39
CA GLU A 81 12.15 6.25 12.16
C GLU A 81 11.95 6.90 13.53
N ALA A 82 10.69 7.10 13.93
CA ALA A 82 10.35 7.55 15.26
C ALA A 82 10.72 6.48 16.30
N ARG A 83 11.43 6.89 17.35
CA ARG A 83 11.86 5.98 18.44
C ARG A 83 10.81 5.91 19.54
N GLY A 84 10.65 4.72 20.13
CA GLY A 84 9.82 4.51 21.32
C GLY A 84 8.32 4.37 21.08
N THR A 85 7.88 4.24 19.84
CA THR A 85 6.48 4.00 19.46
C THR A 85 6.17 2.49 19.33
N LEU A 86 4.90 2.11 19.49
CA LEU A 86 4.45 0.72 19.31
C LEU A 86 4.44 0.27 17.84
N THR A 87 4.42 1.23 16.92
CA THR A 87 4.41 1.02 15.46
C THR A 87 5.56 1.81 14.84
N LEU A 88 6.18 1.26 13.80
CA LEU A 88 7.17 1.98 13.01
C LEU A 88 6.47 3.12 12.25
N THR A 89 6.89 4.35 12.53
CA THR A 89 6.36 5.57 11.90
C THR A 89 7.52 6.48 11.54
N MET A 90 7.34 7.34 10.55
CA MET A 90 8.34 8.37 10.23
C MET A 90 8.50 9.34 11.41
N ALA A 91 9.73 9.69 11.76
CA ALA A 91 10.05 10.74 12.73
C ALA A 91 9.62 12.12 12.22
N HIS A 92 9.66 12.31 10.90
CA HIS A 92 9.26 13.52 10.22
C HIS A 92 8.06 13.24 9.31
N PRO A 93 6.92 13.93 9.48
CA PRO A 93 5.76 13.75 8.62
C PRO A 93 6.09 14.05 7.15
N LEU A 94 5.75 13.13 6.24
CA LEU A 94 5.86 13.35 4.81
C LEU A 94 4.93 14.50 4.39
N LYS A 95 5.50 15.57 3.82
CA LYS A 95 4.74 16.65 3.17
C LYS A 95 4.80 16.46 1.66
N CYS A 96 3.67 16.10 1.06
CA CYS A 96 3.54 15.94 -0.38
C CYS A 96 2.21 16.51 -0.86
N THR A 97 2.21 17.03 -2.08
CA THR A 97 1.02 17.57 -2.76
C THR A 97 0.62 16.62 -3.89
N PRO A 98 -0.57 16.02 -3.84
CA PRO A 98 -1.07 15.22 -4.95
C PRO A 98 -1.54 16.16 -6.07
N LEU A 99 -1.00 15.96 -7.26
CA LEU A 99 -1.41 16.60 -8.50
C LEU A 99 -2.26 15.59 -9.27
N LEU A 100 -3.44 15.99 -9.74
CA LEU A 100 -4.25 15.11 -10.57
C LEU A 100 -3.48 14.82 -11.87
N ARG A 101 -3.31 13.54 -12.16
CA ARG A 101 -2.78 13.14 -13.46
C ARG A 101 -3.89 13.36 -14.50
N ASP A 102 -3.59 14.09 -15.57
CA ASP A 102 -4.50 14.32 -16.70
C ASP A 102 -4.74 13.02 -17.46
N LEU A 103 -5.56 12.17 -16.85
CA LEU A 103 -6.09 10.98 -17.46
C LEU A 103 -7.27 11.44 -18.33
N ASN A 104 -7.09 11.50 -19.64
CA ASN A 104 -8.19 11.49 -20.62
C ASN A 104 -8.96 10.13 -20.58
N LEU A 105 -9.39 9.69 -19.38
CA LEU A 105 -9.97 8.38 -19.07
C LEU A 105 -11.31 8.51 -18.37
N LEU A 106 -12.10 9.52 -18.76
CA LEU A 106 -13.53 9.57 -18.45
C LEU A 106 -14.31 8.28 -18.82
N PRO A 107 -13.86 7.37 -19.73
CA PRO A 107 -14.53 6.07 -19.91
C PRO A 107 -13.86 4.87 -19.22
N ALA A 108 -12.63 4.94 -18.70
CA ALA A 108 -11.91 3.75 -18.23
C ALA A 108 -11.88 3.58 -16.70
N ILE A 109 -11.93 4.67 -15.94
CA ILE A 109 -11.96 4.62 -14.47
C ILE A 109 -13.25 3.91 -13.98
N CYS A 110 -14.35 4.04 -14.74
CA CYS A 110 -15.63 3.37 -14.47
C CYS A 110 -15.65 1.85 -14.78
N ARG A 111 -14.56 1.25 -15.27
CA ARG A 111 -14.51 -0.21 -15.54
C ARG A 111 -13.95 -1.05 -14.40
N PHE A 112 -13.41 -0.44 -13.34
CA PHE A 112 -13.08 -1.19 -12.13
C PHE A 112 -14.31 -1.23 -11.20
N PRO A 113 -14.89 -2.41 -10.92
CA PRO A 113 -16.13 -2.54 -10.15
C PRO A 113 -16.00 -2.03 -8.69
N VAL A 114 -14.78 -1.79 -8.23
CA VAL A 114 -14.49 -1.26 -6.88
C VAL A 114 -14.84 0.23 -6.78
N CYS A 115 -14.51 1.06 -7.77
CA CYS A 115 -14.86 2.49 -7.70
C CYS A 115 -16.37 2.76 -7.86
N ALA A 116 -17.07 1.93 -8.64
CA ALA A 116 -18.53 2.06 -8.81
C ALA A 116 -19.31 1.77 -7.52
N SER A 117 -18.84 0.83 -6.70
CA SER A 117 -19.49 0.48 -5.43
C SER A 117 -19.23 1.53 -4.34
N TYR A 118 -18.02 2.09 -4.27
CA TYR A 118 -17.70 3.16 -3.30
C TYR A 118 -18.33 4.51 -3.65
N THR A 119 -18.37 4.91 -4.92
CA THR A 119 -19.07 6.13 -5.32
C THR A 119 -20.57 6.01 -5.08
N MET A 120 -21.20 4.88 -5.42
CA MET A 120 -22.62 4.63 -5.10
C MET A 120 -22.88 4.62 -3.58
N SER A 121 -21.97 4.10 -2.77
CA SER A 121 -22.11 4.10 -1.30
C SER A 121 -21.96 5.51 -0.71
N ILE A 122 -21.03 6.33 -1.21
CA ILE A 122 -20.84 7.72 -0.77
C ILE A 122 -22.03 8.59 -1.20
N TYR A 123 -22.53 8.44 -2.44
CA TYR A 123 -23.74 9.15 -2.87
C TYR A 123 -24.98 8.70 -2.10
N ALA A 124 -25.12 7.40 -1.82
CA ALA A 124 -26.22 6.91 -0.98
C ALA A 124 -26.13 7.42 0.46
N CYS A 125 -24.93 7.46 1.06
CA CYS A 125 -24.72 8.05 2.38
C CYS A 125 -25.00 9.56 2.39
N HIS A 126 -24.57 10.30 1.38
CA HIS A 126 -24.84 11.75 1.29
C HIS A 126 -26.34 12.03 1.09
N LEU A 127 -27.06 11.22 0.31
CA LEU A 127 -28.51 11.35 0.14
C LEU A 127 -29.29 10.92 1.38
N LEU A 128 -28.87 9.86 2.09
CA LEU A 128 -29.47 9.47 3.38
C LEU A 128 -29.22 10.52 4.47
N PHE A 129 -28.03 11.13 4.51
CA PHE A 129 -27.70 12.18 5.44
C PHE A 129 -28.48 13.47 5.17
N MET A 130 -28.72 13.82 3.89
CA MET A 130 -29.59 14.96 3.55
C MET A 130 -31.09 14.68 3.73
N ALA A 131 -31.54 13.43 3.60
CA ALA A 131 -32.94 13.06 3.82
C ALA A 131 -33.33 13.03 5.31
N THR A 132 -32.37 12.85 6.21
CA THR A 132 -32.61 12.76 7.67
C THR A 132 -32.45 14.09 8.41
N TRP A 133 -32.07 15.17 7.71
CA TRP A 133 -31.80 16.50 8.29
C TRP A 133 -32.71 17.59 7.70
N LYS A 134 -33.95 17.23 7.40
CA LYS A 134 -35.03 18.16 7.02
C LYS A 134 -36.33 17.86 7.78
N GLU A 135 -36.20 17.61 9.08
CA GLU A 135 -37.26 17.73 10.10
C GLU A 135 -36.71 18.44 11.34
#